data_AF-A0A2E7JAV7-F1
#
_entry.id   AF-A0A2E7JAV7-F1
#
_cell.length_a   1.000
_cell.length_b   1.000
_cell.length_c   1.000
_cell.angle_alpha   90.00
_cell.angle_beta   90.00
_cell.angle_gamma   90.00
#
_symmetry.space_group_name_H-M   'P 1'
#
loop_
_entity.id
_entity.type
_entity.pdbx_description
1 polymer ?
#
loop_
_entity_poly.entity_id
_entity_poly.type
_entity_poly.pdbx_seq_one_letter_code
_entity_poly.pdbx_strand_id
1 'polypeptide(L)' 'MRNVEKPVWLFPLPELMTFYENSGFTVAKEDTLPDSLEKTWRLSKRKYPQSAPMVAVPDRR' A
#
# COMPACT_ATOMS: atom_id res chain seq x y z
N MET A 1 -17.68 -7.15 -18.59
CA MET A 1 -16.51 -7.45 -17.76
C MET A 1 -16.66 -6.66 -16.47
N ARG A 2 -16.61 -7.30 -15.30
CA ARG A 2 -16.82 -6.59 -14.02
C ARG A 2 -15.58 -5.75 -13.74
N ASN A 3 -15.70 -4.42 -13.88
CA ASN A 3 -14.77 -3.43 -13.33
C ASN A 3 -14.75 -3.64 -11.82
N VAL A 4 -13.77 -4.38 -11.32
CA VAL A 4 -13.54 -4.45 -9.89
C VAL A 4 -12.51 -3.37 -9.59
N GLU A 5 -13.01 -2.18 -9.30
CA GLU A 5 -12.27 -1.03 -8.77
C GLU A 5 -11.75 -1.37 -7.35
N LYS A 6 -10.88 -2.37 -7.26
CA LYS A 6 -10.29 -2.78 -5.99
C LYS A 6 -9.09 -1.90 -5.69
N PRO A 7 -8.92 -1.49 -4.43
CA PRO A 7 -7.72 -0.78 -4.02
C PRO A 7 -6.49 -1.66 -4.24
N VAL A 8 -5.43 -1.07 -4.77
CA VAL A 8 -4.13 -1.71 -4.92
C VAL A 8 -3.28 -1.34 -3.71
N TRP A 9 -2.82 -2.36 -2.98
CA TRP A 9 -1.95 -2.20 -1.83
C TRP A 9 -0.51 -2.56 -2.19
N LEU A 10 0.46 -1.80 -1.69
CA LEU A 10 1.87 -2.11 -1.81
C LEU A 10 2.64 -1.79 -0.53
N PHE A 11 3.79 -2.46 -0.37
CA PHE A 11 4.73 -2.27 0.73
C PHE A 11 6.08 -1.85 0.14
N PRO A 12 6.31 -0.54 -0.01
CA PRO A 12 7.43 -0.02 -0.78
C PRO A 12 8.75 -0.17 0.00
N LEU A 13 9.87 -0.14 -0.72
CA LEU A 13 11.14 0.21 -0.11
C LEU A 13 11.07 1.67 0.38
N PRO A 14 11.67 2.03 1.53
CA PRO A 14 11.60 3.39 2.07
C PRO A 14 11.99 4.47 1.06
N GLU A 15 13.05 4.22 0.28
CA GLU A 15 13.56 5.13 -0.76
C GLU A 15 12.61 5.32 -1.96
N LEU A 16 11.64 4.42 -2.14
CA LEU A 16 10.65 4.49 -3.23
C LEU A 16 9.31 5.09 -2.79
N MET A 17 9.14 5.42 -1.50
CA MET A 17 7.86 5.93 -0.99
C MET A 17 7.41 7.20 -1.74
N THR A 18 8.30 8.19 -1.87
CA THR A 18 8.00 9.44 -2.60
C THR A 18 7.66 9.20 -4.07
N PHE A 19 8.28 8.20 -4.71
CA PHE A 19 7.94 7.83 -6.09
C PHE A 19 6.49 7.34 -6.19
N TYR A 20 6.05 6.50 -5.25
CA TYR A 20 4.67 5.99 -5.22
C TYR A 20 3.66 7.07 -4.83
N GLU A 21 4.01 7.99 -3.93
CA GLU A 21 3.18 9.16 -3.62
C GLU A 21 2.89 9.99 -4.88
N ASN A 22 3.94 10.29 -5.65
CA ASN A 22 3.82 11.00 -6.93
C ASN A 22 3.02 10.22 -7.99
N SER A 23 2.89 8.90 -7.82
CA SER A 23 2.13 8.01 -8.70
C SER A 23 0.66 7.82 -8.26
N GLY A 24 0.22 8.56 -7.23
CA GLY A 24 -1.17 8.53 -6.75
C GLY A 24 -1.44 7.52 -5.63
N PHE A 25 -0.40 6.92 -5.05
CA PHE A 25 -0.56 6.13 -3.82
C PHE A 25 -0.55 7.04 -2.61
N THR A 26 -1.28 6.66 -1.57
CA THR A 26 -1.27 7.36 -0.28
C THR A 26 -0.81 6.43 0.82
N VAL A 27 -0.10 6.96 1.82
CA VAL A 27 0.27 6.21 3.01
C VAL A 27 -1.00 5.84 3.76
N ALA A 28 -1.19 4.54 3.98
CA ALA A 28 -2.31 3.98 4.71
C ALA A 28 -1.89 3.69 6.16
N LYS A 29 -2.87 3.72 7.06
CA LYS A 29 -2.66 3.28 8.43
C LYS A 29 -2.68 1.75 8.50
N GLU A 30 -1.88 1.16 9.39
CA GLU A 30 -1.78 -0.30 9.50
C GLU A 30 -3.11 -0.98 9.89
N ASP A 31 -3.98 -0.29 10.63
CA ASP A 31 -5.33 -0.74 11.00
C ASP A 31 -6.32 -0.79 9.84
N THR A 32 -6.00 -0.14 8.71
CA THR A 32 -6.80 -0.18 7.48
C THR A 32 -6.36 -1.28 6.52
N LEU A 33 -5.27 -1.99 6.84
CA LEU A 33 -4.74 -3.05 6.01
C LEU A 33 -5.68 -4.27 6.04
N PRO A 34 -6.03 -4.86 4.88
CA PRO A 34 -6.78 -6.12 4.87
C PRO A 34 -6.06 -7.23 5.62
N ASP A 35 -6.79 -8.00 6.44
CA ASP A 35 -6.25 -9.12 7.23
C ASP A 35 -5.42 -10.11 6.38
N SER A 36 -5.82 -10.32 5.12
CA SER A 36 -5.12 -11.20 4.18
C SER A 36 -3.69 -10.74 3.84
N LEU A 37 -3.38 -9.47 4.06
CA LEU A 37 -2.07 -8.87 3.78
C LEU A 37 -1.22 -8.65 5.04
N GLU A 38 -1.76 -8.86 6.24
CA GLU A 38 -1.09 -8.58 7.51
C GLU A 38 0.24 -9.33 7.65
N LYS A 39 0.25 -10.63 7.31
CA LYS A 39 1.48 -11.45 7.38
C LYS A 39 2.57 -10.90 6.47
N THR A 40 2.21 -10.48 5.27
CA THR A 40 3.16 -9.93 4.28
C THR A 40 3.69 -8.57 4.76
N TRP A 41 2.81 -7.73 5.32
CA TRP A 41 3.20 -6.45 5.89
C TRP A 41 4.19 -6.62 7.05
N ARG A 42 3.91 -7.50 8.02
CA ARG A 42 4.81 -7.77 9.16
C ARG A 42 6.21 -8.19 8.69
N LEU A 43 6.31 -9.01 7.65
CA LEU A 43 7.60 -9.41 7.08
C LEU A 43 8.33 -8.24 6.42
N SER A 44 7.61 -7.40 5.66
CA SER A 44 8.17 -6.20 5.04
C SER A 44 8.66 -5.22 6.09
N LYS A 45 7.84 -4.88 7.08
CA LYS A 45 8.16 -3.95 8.17
C LYS A 45 9.36 -4.38 9.01
N ARG A 46 9.51 -5.68 9.25
CA ARG A 46 10.70 -6.22 9.93
C ARG A 46 11.99 -5.98 9.15
N LYS A 47 11.94 -6.07 7.81
CA LYS A 47 13.10 -5.83 6.94
C LYS A 47 13.33 -4.33 6.70
N TYR A 48 12.25 -3.55 6.62
CA TYR A 48 12.26 -2.13 6.32
C TYR A 48 11.40 -1.36 7.35
N PRO A 49 11.94 -1.08 8.56
CA PRO A 49 11.19 -0.42 9.63
C PRO A 49 10.67 0.97 9.30
N GLN A 50 11.30 1.65 8.33
CA GLN A 50 10.92 2.99 7.86
C GLN A 50 9.84 2.97 6.77
N SER A 51 9.50 1.80 6.23
CA SER A 51 8.42 1.65 5.26
C SER A 51 7.04 1.83 5.93
N ALA A 52 6.03 2.14 5.11
CA ALA A 52 4.62 2.19 5.48
C ALA A 52 3.77 1.53 4.39
N PRO A 53 2.63 0.89 4.72
CA PRO A 53 1.73 0.37 3.69
C PRO A 53 1.15 1.55 2.90
N MET A 54 1.05 1.39 1.59
CA MET A 54 0.46 2.41 0.72
C MET A 54 -0.67 1.82 -0.13
N VAL A 55 -1.66 2.64 -0.44
CA VAL A 55 -2.85 2.25 -1.19
C VAL A 55 -3.14 3.24 -2.32
N ALA A 56 -3.49 2.72 -3.48
CA ALA A 56 -4.12 3.47 -4.56
C ALA A 56 -5.58 3.00 -4.68
N VAL A 57 -6.52 3.94 -4.62
CA VAL A 57 -7.93 3.69 -4.87
C VAL A 57 -8.23 4.12 -6.31
N PRO A 58 -8.84 3.27 -7.15
CA PRO A 58 -9.21 3.65 -8.51
C PRO A 58 -10.08 4.91 -8.50
N ASP A 59 -9.70 5.90 -9.32
CA ASP A 59 -10.40 7.18 -9.41
C ASP A 59 -11.79 6.95 -10.05
N ARG A 60 -12.86 7.40 -9.38
CA ARG A 60 -14.26 7.19 -9.82
C ARG A 60 -14.72 8.19 -10.90
N ARG A 61 -13.82 8.63 -11.78
CA ARG A 61 -14.13 9.66 -12.79
C ARG A 61 -14.58 9.07 -14.11
#